data_AF-A0A351FPK4-F1
#
_entry.id   AF-A0A351FPK4-F1
#
_cell.length_a   1.000
_cell.length_b   1.000
_cell.length_c   1.000
_cell.angle_alpha   90.00
_cell.angle_beta   90.00
_cell.angle_gamma   90.00
#
_symmetry.space_group_name_H-M   'P 1'
#
loop_
_entity.id
_entity.type
_entity.pdbx_description
1 polymer ?
#
loop_
_entity_poly.entity_id
_entity_poly.type
_entity_poly.pdbx_seq_one_letter_code
_entity_poly.pdbx_strand_id
1 'polypeptide(L)'
;MAVILVVGIIGGEILGRFHLPKVTGWIFSGIVVRFLSEYHEGFTGLNVKAASGFDVFMSFVLGYIAFTVGAALHFAGLRNARGRLGLLMLGEAIVTFSVVFVLMYMAGGWLDPENMTVQASLLLAAIAIAGAPGTTVLVVQEARSRGILTRTVIAAVALIDMVAVGIFVFAASYLTGDDSIAWHSPWQTALTSVAYEFGMALVVGGASALFALGLTRTVVGPAFLGPTMVAVILGAWGAASGFGVSGILACTFAGIVVTNVQHDTVRSAEAYLHSIGGVLFAAFYTLAGMKLDFTLVLNSAALVVLFFVARFLGKYSGAFAAMVVADVPKRVRNNLGLALVPHGGVAVGLVLLVQNSPNLGGVAEIV
;
A
#
# COMPACT_ATOMS: atom_id res chain seq x y z
N MET A 1 4.65 -3.20 -23.14
CA MET A 1 4.83 -4.18 -22.04
C MET A 1 6.13 -4.99 -22.15
N ALA A 2 6.40 -5.67 -23.27
CA ALA A 2 7.63 -6.47 -23.40
C ALA A 2 8.92 -5.67 -23.14
N VAL A 3 9.05 -4.47 -23.73
CA VAL A 3 10.19 -3.58 -23.50
C VAL A 3 10.30 -3.16 -22.02
N ILE A 4 9.18 -2.79 -21.38
CA ILE A 4 9.13 -2.44 -19.95
C ILE A 4 9.65 -3.59 -19.09
N LEU A 5 9.20 -4.83 -19.37
CA LEU A 5 9.65 -6.02 -18.65
C LEU A 5 11.15 -6.27 -18.84
N VAL A 6 11.64 -6.21 -20.08
CA VAL A 6 13.06 -6.44 -20.37
C VAL A 6 13.94 -5.39 -19.68
N VAL A 7 13.60 -4.11 -19.80
CA VAL A 7 14.37 -3.02 -19.17
C VAL A 7 14.29 -3.09 -17.64
N GLY A 8 13.12 -3.42 -17.10
CA GLY A 8 12.94 -3.69 -15.67
C GLY A 8 13.83 -4.83 -15.20
N ILE A 9 13.74 -6.01 -15.82
CA ILE A 9 14.55 -7.18 -15.45
C ILE A 9 16.04 -6.85 -15.50
N ILE A 10 16.52 -6.20 -16.56
CA ILE A 10 17.93 -5.81 -16.70
C ILE A 10 18.33 -4.88 -15.55
N GLY A 11 17.58 -3.82 -15.26
CA GLY A 11 17.92 -2.90 -14.17
C GLY A 11 17.88 -3.56 -12.79
N GLY A 12 16.91 -4.45 -12.56
CA GLY A 12 16.84 -5.26 -11.35
C GLY A 12 18.08 -6.14 -11.17
N GLU A 13 18.50 -6.86 -12.21
CA GLU A 13 19.70 -7.70 -12.15
C GLU A 13 20.99 -6.88 -11.99
N ILE A 14 21.09 -5.70 -12.64
CA ILE A 14 22.25 -4.81 -12.47
C ILE A 14 22.35 -4.34 -11.02
N LEU A 15 21.27 -3.81 -10.43
CA LEU A 15 21.32 -3.36 -9.03
C LEU A 15 21.45 -4.51 -8.03
N GLY A 16 20.92 -5.69 -8.36
CA GLY A 16 21.15 -6.91 -7.58
C GLY A 16 22.63 -7.27 -7.49
N ARG A 17 23.43 -7.06 -8.55
CA ARG A 17 24.89 -7.26 -8.51
C ARG A 17 25.61 -6.29 -7.58
N PHE A 18 25.02 -5.11 -7.32
CA PHE A 18 25.51 -4.14 -6.35
C PHE A 18 24.98 -4.39 -4.93
N HIS A 19 24.35 -5.55 -4.66
CA HIS A 19 23.74 -5.90 -3.37
C HIS A 19 22.60 -4.95 -2.94
N LEU A 20 21.97 -4.28 -3.90
CA LEU A 20 20.76 -3.47 -3.67
C LEU A 20 19.50 -4.29 -3.99
N PRO A 21 18.36 -4.01 -3.34
CA PRO A 21 17.10 -4.71 -3.61
C PRO A 21 16.66 -4.56 -5.07
N LYS A 22 16.20 -5.64 -5.72
CA LYS A 22 15.79 -5.59 -7.14
C LYS A 22 14.72 -4.55 -7.45
N VAL A 23 13.83 -4.26 -6.49
CA VAL A 23 12.81 -3.20 -6.63
C VAL A 23 13.43 -1.85 -6.97
N THR A 24 14.57 -1.52 -6.36
CA THR A 24 15.26 -0.26 -6.64
C THR A 24 15.70 -0.18 -8.09
N GLY A 25 16.16 -1.30 -8.65
CA GLY A 25 16.54 -1.40 -10.06
C GLY A 25 15.34 -1.27 -11.01
N TRP A 26 14.19 -1.84 -10.66
CA TRP A 26 12.97 -1.72 -11.46
C TRP A 26 12.46 -0.28 -11.53
N ILE A 27 12.39 0.41 -10.38
CA ILE A 27 11.96 1.81 -10.33
C ILE A 27 12.96 2.68 -11.10
N PHE A 28 14.26 2.49 -10.86
CA PHE A 28 15.31 3.23 -11.55
C PHE A 28 15.27 3.04 -13.07
N SER A 29 15.08 1.80 -13.54
CA SER A 29 14.84 1.51 -14.95
C SER A 29 13.68 2.31 -15.53
N GLY A 30 12.55 2.39 -14.82
CA GLY A 30 11.40 3.18 -15.26
C GLY A 30 11.72 4.67 -15.39
N ILE A 31 12.48 5.22 -14.44
CA ILE A 31 12.92 6.62 -14.45
C ILE A 31 13.82 6.89 -15.65
N VAL A 32 14.76 5.99 -15.95
CA VAL A 32 15.66 6.11 -17.11
C VAL A 32 14.87 6.03 -18.42
N VAL A 33 13.90 5.13 -18.52
CA VAL A 33 13.00 5.05 -19.69
C VAL A 33 12.20 6.34 -19.84
N ARG A 34 11.68 6.92 -18.76
CA ARG A 34 11.02 8.23 -18.87
C ARG A 34 11.99 9.31 -19.35
N PHE A 35 13.18 9.40 -18.76
CA PHE A 35 14.17 10.43 -19.08
C PHE A 35 14.65 10.37 -20.54
N LEU A 36 14.74 9.16 -21.10
CA LEU A 36 15.18 8.94 -22.47
C LEU A 36 14.03 8.93 -23.49
N SER A 37 12.80 9.33 -23.10
CA SER A 37 11.63 9.21 -23.97
C SER A 37 11.82 9.91 -25.31
N GLU A 38 12.44 11.09 -25.34
CA GLU A 38 12.73 11.84 -26.57
C GLU A 38 13.53 11.03 -27.60
N TYR A 39 14.40 10.11 -27.14
CA TYR A 39 15.28 9.33 -28.01
C TYR A 39 14.66 8.02 -28.49
N HIS A 40 13.72 7.43 -27.73
CA HIS A 40 13.17 6.11 -28.05
C HIS A 40 11.67 6.10 -28.37
N GLU A 41 10.92 7.16 -28.07
CA GLU A 41 9.47 7.22 -28.26
C GLU A 41 9.08 6.93 -29.72
N GLY A 42 9.81 7.47 -30.69
CA GLY A 42 9.52 7.28 -32.11
C GLY A 42 9.56 5.82 -32.60
N PHE A 43 10.34 4.95 -31.95
CA PHE A 43 10.43 3.53 -32.30
C PHE A 43 9.67 2.62 -31.32
N THR A 44 9.65 2.96 -30.03
CA THR A 44 9.06 2.11 -28.98
C THR A 44 7.61 2.45 -28.68
N GLY A 45 7.14 3.66 -29.04
CA GLY A 45 5.86 4.21 -28.60
C GLY A 45 5.74 4.38 -27.08
N LEU A 46 6.84 4.22 -26.33
CA LEU A 46 6.84 4.33 -24.88
C LEU A 46 7.07 5.78 -24.48
N ASN A 47 6.00 6.43 -24.07
CA ASN A 47 6.01 7.73 -23.40
C ASN A 47 5.17 7.67 -22.12
N VAL A 48 5.06 8.80 -21.42
CA VAL A 48 4.26 8.90 -20.19
C VAL A 48 2.77 8.57 -20.44
N LYS A 49 2.22 8.93 -21.60
CA LYS A 49 0.83 8.63 -21.98
C LYS A 49 0.62 7.13 -22.24
N ALA A 50 1.61 6.46 -22.82
CA ALA A 50 1.59 5.02 -23.01
C ALA A 50 1.61 4.30 -21.65
N ALA A 51 2.31 4.85 -20.64
CA ALA A 51 2.31 4.31 -19.29
C ALA A 51 0.93 4.38 -18.62
N SER A 52 0.13 5.44 -18.86
CA SER A 52 -1.28 5.50 -18.39
C SER A 52 -2.19 4.48 -19.08
N GLY A 53 -1.84 4.00 -20.28
CA GLY A 53 -2.55 2.89 -20.92
C GLY A 53 -2.50 1.56 -20.14
N PHE A 54 -1.64 1.46 -19.11
CA PHE A 54 -1.47 0.27 -18.28
C PHE A 54 -2.15 0.38 -16.90
N ASP A 55 -3.04 1.34 -16.68
CA ASP A 55 -3.69 1.54 -15.37
C ASP A 55 -4.50 0.34 -14.87
N VAL A 56 -5.16 -0.39 -15.78
CA VAL A 56 -5.85 -1.64 -15.47
C VAL A 56 -4.86 -2.71 -14.98
N PHE A 57 -3.69 -2.80 -15.61
CA PHE A 57 -2.63 -3.72 -15.18
C PHE A 57 -2.08 -3.32 -13.81
N MET A 58 -1.83 -2.03 -13.58
CA MET A 58 -1.35 -1.52 -12.29
C MET A 58 -2.35 -1.81 -11.16
N SER A 59 -3.64 -1.60 -11.42
CA SER A 59 -4.74 -1.92 -10.50
C SER A 59 -4.80 -3.41 -10.18
N PHE A 60 -4.66 -4.27 -11.20
CA PHE A 60 -4.57 -5.72 -11.00
C PHE A 60 -3.37 -6.11 -10.13
N VAL A 61 -2.17 -5.60 -10.40
CA VAL A 61 -0.98 -5.93 -9.61
C VAL A 61 -1.11 -5.42 -8.17
N LEU A 62 -1.73 -4.26 -7.97
CA LEU A 62 -1.98 -3.74 -6.63
C LEU A 62 -3.00 -4.60 -5.87
N GLY A 63 -4.07 -5.05 -6.55
CA GLY A 63 -5.01 -6.04 -6.01
C GLY A 63 -4.33 -7.38 -5.69
N TYR A 64 -3.42 -7.85 -6.53
CA TYR A 64 -2.60 -9.04 -6.27
C TYR A 64 -1.74 -8.89 -5.02
N ILE A 65 -1.04 -7.76 -4.87
CA ILE A 65 -0.26 -7.45 -3.65
C ILE A 65 -1.21 -7.45 -2.44
N ALA A 66 -2.31 -6.72 -2.51
CA ALA A 66 -3.28 -6.62 -1.42
C ALA A 66 -3.84 -7.98 -1.01
N PHE A 67 -4.18 -8.84 -1.98
CA PHE A 67 -4.68 -10.19 -1.75
C PHE A 67 -3.64 -11.11 -1.10
N THR A 68 -2.41 -11.15 -1.63
CA THR A 68 -1.33 -11.98 -1.07
C THR A 68 -1.01 -11.59 0.37
N VAL A 69 -1.08 -10.29 0.66
CA VAL A 69 -0.87 -9.73 2.00
C VAL A 69 -2.02 -10.08 2.93
N GLY A 70 -3.26 -10.01 2.46
CA GLY A 70 -4.43 -10.51 3.20
C GLY A 70 -4.37 -12.02 3.46
N ALA A 71 -3.93 -12.80 2.47
CA ALA A 71 -3.78 -14.25 2.59
C ALA A 71 -2.71 -14.68 3.61
N ALA A 72 -1.72 -13.81 3.88
CA ALA A 72 -0.75 -14.00 4.94
C ALA A 72 -1.32 -13.79 6.36
N LEU A 73 -2.49 -13.15 6.51
CA LEU A 73 -3.15 -12.87 7.80
C LEU A 73 -4.01 -14.06 8.28
N HIS A 74 -3.37 -15.20 8.52
CA HIS A 74 -4.01 -16.34 9.16
C HIS A 74 -4.15 -16.12 10.67
N PHE A 75 -5.37 -15.84 11.15
CA PHE A 75 -5.62 -15.37 12.52
C PHE A 75 -5.17 -16.38 13.58
N ALA A 76 -5.37 -17.68 13.36
CA ALA A 76 -4.92 -18.71 14.29
C ALA A 76 -3.38 -18.71 14.43
N GLY A 77 -2.64 -18.41 13.35
CA GLY A 77 -1.18 -18.27 13.36
C GLY A 77 -0.67 -17.00 14.06
N LEU A 78 -1.50 -15.95 14.12
CA LEU A 78 -1.15 -14.66 14.72
C LEU A 78 -1.43 -14.57 16.22
N ARG A 79 -2.03 -15.59 16.83
CA ARG A 79 -2.42 -15.58 18.25
C ARG A 79 -1.26 -15.23 19.19
N ASN A 80 -0.05 -15.71 18.88
CA ASN A 80 1.18 -15.45 19.65
C ASN A 80 1.80 -14.07 19.36
N ALA A 81 1.31 -13.35 18.35
CA ALA A 81 1.78 -12.04 17.94
C ALA A 81 0.77 -10.91 18.22
N ARG A 82 -0.48 -11.25 18.60
CA ARG A 82 -1.59 -10.30 18.73
C ARG A 82 -1.27 -9.09 19.62
N GLY A 83 -0.60 -9.30 20.76
CA GLY A 83 -0.28 -8.22 21.69
C GLY A 83 0.69 -7.21 21.08
N ARG A 84 1.82 -7.72 20.54
CA ARG A 84 2.82 -6.86 19.89
C ARG A 84 2.30 -6.20 18.61
N LEU A 85 1.49 -6.91 17.81
CA LEU A 85 0.89 -6.35 16.60
C LEU A 85 -0.15 -5.27 16.93
N GLY A 86 -1.01 -5.49 17.93
CA GLY A 86 -1.98 -4.49 18.38
C GLY A 86 -1.29 -3.24 18.92
N LEU A 87 -0.27 -3.39 19.77
CA LEU A 87 0.54 -2.27 20.26
C LEU A 87 1.24 -1.54 19.12
N LEU A 88 1.73 -2.26 18.11
CA LEU A 88 2.33 -1.65 16.91
C LEU A 88 1.32 -0.83 16.13
N MET A 89 0.11 -1.36 15.90
CA MET A 89 -0.95 -0.60 15.21
C MET A 89 -1.30 0.67 15.98
N LEU A 90 -1.36 0.63 17.31
CA LEU A 90 -1.58 1.81 18.15
C LEU A 90 -0.41 2.79 18.07
N GLY A 91 0.84 2.29 18.10
CA GLY A 91 2.04 3.12 17.95
C GLY A 91 2.06 3.83 16.59
N GLU A 92 1.71 3.14 15.52
CA GLU A 92 1.61 3.71 14.18
C GLU A 92 0.44 4.70 14.07
N ALA A 93 -0.74 4.34 14.56
CA ALA A 93 -1.94 5.18 14.53
C ALA A 93 -1.78 6.48 15.33
N ILE A 94 -1.07 6.44 16.45
CA ILE A 94 -0.95 7.59 17.37
C ILE A 94 0.38 8.31 17.17
N VAL A 95 1.51 7.61 17.33
CA VAL A 95 2.84 8.24 17.34
C VAL A 95 3.27 8.62 15.93
N THR A 96 3.21 7.70 14.95
CA THR A 96 3.59 8.03 13.56
C THR A 96 2.72 9.17 13.02
N PHE A 97 1.40 9.06 13.22
CA PHE A 97 0.46 10.13 12.84
C PHE A 97 0.81 11.47 13.49
N SER A 98 0.95 11.51 14.82
CA SER A 98 1.18 12.76 15.54
C SER A 98 2.52 13.41 15.18
N VAL A 99 3.59 12.60 15.05
CA VAL A 99 4.92 13.11 14.68
C VAL A 99 4.89 13.72 13.27
N VAL A 100 4.29 13.02 12.31
CA VAL A 100 4.19 13.54 10.93
C VAL A 100 3.29 14.76 10.87
N PHE A 101 2.13 14.74 11.55
CA PHE A 101 1.22 15.88 11.60
C PHE A 101 1.90 17.13 12.16
N VAL A 102 2.56 17.03 13.33
CA VAL A 102 3.22 18.17 13.97
C VAL A 102 4.35 18.72 13.11
N LEU A 103 5.18 17.85 12.53
CA LEU A 103 6.30 18.30 11.70
C LEU A 103 5.82 18.93 10.38
N MET A 104 4.84 18.34 9.70
CA MET A 104 4.28 18.91 8.49
C MET A 104 3.55 20.22 8.78
N TYR A 105 2.77 20.30 9.86
CA TYR A 105 2.05 21.51 10.21
C TYR A 105 2.99 22.65 10.64
N MET A 106 3.95 22.38 11.53
CA MET A 106 4.84 23.43 12.04
C MET A 106 5.96 23.77 11.06
N ALA A 107 6.78 22.78 10.70
CA ALA A 107 7.95 23.03 9.84
C ALA A 107 7.53 23.16 8.37
N GLY A 108 6.55 22.38 7.91
CA GLY A 108 6.02 22.50 6.55
C GLY A 108 5.22 23.80 6.39
N GLY A 109 4.40 24.18 7.38
CA GLY A 109 3.72 25.48 7.40
C GLY A 109 4.66 26.68 7.47
N TRP A 110 5.89 26.52 7.97
CA TRP A 110 6.92 27.55 7.90
C TRP A 110 7.62 27.60 6.52
N LEU A 111 7.84 26.44 5.89
CA LEU A 111 8.47 26.34 4.57
C LEU A 111 7.55 26.79 3.43
N ASP A 112 6.26 26.46 3.51
CA ASP A 112 5.25 26.77 2.50
C ASP A 112 3.89 27.10 3.15
N PRO A 113 3.74 28.33 3.68
CA PRO A 113 2.57 28.72 4.47
C PRO A 113 1.25 28.74 3.67
N GLU A 114 1.32 28.99 2.37
CA GLU A 114 0.13 29.11 1.51
C GLU A 114 -0.51 27.74 1.25
N ASN A 115 0.34 26.72 1.14
CA ASN A 115 -0.04 25.38 0.72
C ASN A 115 -0.18 24.40 1.90
N MET A 116 0.72 24.47 2.88
CA MET A 116 0.75 23.51 3.99
C MET A 116 -0.28 23.84 5.06
N THR A 117 -1.55 23.63 4.73
CA THR A 117 -2.68 23.82 5.62
C THR A 117 -2.76 22.71 6.68
N VAL A 118 -3.60 22.93 7.71
CA VAL A 118 -3.97 21.87 8.68
C VAL A 118 -4.54 20.65 7.96
N GLN A 119 -5.32 20.86 6.91
CA GLN A 119 -5.94 19.80 6.11
C GLN A 119 -4.88 18.96 5.39
N ALA A 120 -3.96 19.60 4.67
CA ALA A 120 -2.85 18.92 3.99
C ALA A 120 -1.99 18.13 4.99
N SER A 121 -1.66 18.73 6.13
CA SER A 121 -0.86 18.10 7.19
C SER A 121 -1.56 16.85 7.78
N LEU A 122 -2.87 16.91 7.98
CA LEU A 122 -3.69 15.80 8.48
C LEU A 122 -3.73 14.61 7.50
N LEU A 123 -3.94 14.91 6.22
CA LEU A 123 -3.97 13.89 5.17
C LEU A 123 -2.59 13.26 4.97
N LEU A 124 -1.53 14.06 4.91
CA LEU A 124 -0.15 13.57 4.83
C LEU A 124 0.22 12.70 6.05
N ALA A 125 -0.21 13.07 7.25
CA ALA A 125 -0.01 12.26 8.45
C ALA A 125 -0.71 10.91 8.37
N ALA A 126 -1.95 10.87 7.85
CA ALA A 126 -2.67 9.62 7.62
C ALA A 126 -1.99 8.75 6.55
N ILE A 127 -1.58 9.35 5.44
CA ILE A 127 -0.87 8.67 4.34
C ILE A 127 0.45 8.10 4.83
N ALA A 128 1.20 8.83 5.66
CA ALA A 128 2.52 8.41 6.15
C ALA A 128 2.48 7.09 6.96
N ILE A 129 1.32 6.75 7.53
CA ILE A 129 1.10 5.46 8.21
C ILE A 129 1.20 4.31 7.20
N ALA A 130 0.78 4.49 5.95
CA ALA A 130 0.78 3.40 4.98
C ALA A 130 2.19 2.82 4.79
N GLY A 131 2.25 1.51 4.64
CA GLY A 131 3.48 0.76 4.40
C GLY A 131 3.63 0.37 2.93
N ALA A 132 4.46 -0.64 2.70
CA ALA A 132 4.66 -1.24 1.38
C ALA A 132 4.83 -2.75 1.52
N PRO A 133 3.75 -3.51 1.63
CA PRO A 133 3.87 -4.93 1.94
C PRO A 133 4.46 -5.70 0.76
N GLY A 134 4.15 -5.29 -0.48
CA GLY A 134 4.72 -5.91 -1.68
C GLY A 134 6.25 -5.82 -1.73
N THR A 135 6.83 -4.63 -1.51
CA THR A 135 8.29 -4.47 -1.47
C THR A 135 8.91 -5.16 -0.25
N THR A 136 8.25 -5.07 0.91
CA THR A 136 8.75 -5.67 2.15
C THR A 136 8.80 -7.19 2.06
N VAL A 137 7.74 -7.83 1.56
CA VAL A 137 7.70 -9.29 1.33
C VAL A 137 8.75 -9.70 0.31
N LEU A 138 8.91 -8.94 -0.78
CA LEU A 138 9.92 -9.26 -1.78
C LEU A 138 11.34 -9.17 -1.23
N VAL A 139 11.69 -8.10 -0.51
CA VAL A 139 13.01 -7.94 0.12
C VAL A 139 13.27 -9.05 1.13
N VAL A 140 12.25 -9.44 1.91
CA VAL A 140 12.35 -10.55 2.86
C VAL A 140 12.63 -11.88 2.14
N GLN A 141 11.95 -12.14 1.02
CA GLN A 141 12.12 -13.33 0.20
C GLN A 141 13.50 -13.36 -0.47
N GLU A 142 13.91 -12.24 -1.06
CA GLU A 142 15.22 -12.06 -1.71
C GLU A 142 16.37 -12.23 -0.71
N ALA A 143 16.27 -11.61 0.46
CA ALA A 143 17.23 -11.75 1.55
C ALA A 143 17.17 -13.14 2.23
N ARG A 144 16.18 -13.98 1.90
CA ARG A 144 15.90 -15.27 2.56
C ARG A 144 15.84 -15.16 4.09
N SER A 145 15.36 -14.01 4.59
CA SER A 145 15.36 -13.71 6.01
C SER A 145 14.30 -14.52 6.76
N ARG A 146 14.62 -14.95 7.99
CA ARG A 146 13.70 -15.69 8.85
C ARG A 146 13.87 -15.25 10.31
N GLY A 147 12.79 -15.30 11.08
CA GLY A 147 12.81 -15.02 12.51
C GLY A 147 11.60 -14.22 12.99
N ILE A 148 11.64 -13.82 14.26
CA ILE A 148 10.55 -13.08 14.91
C ILE A 148 10.35 -11.72 14.23
N LEU A 149 11.45 -11.02 13.89
CA LEU A 149 11.39 -9.74 13.18
C LEU A 149 10.68 -9.91 11.84
N THR A 150 11.16 -10.80 10.98
CA THR A 150 10.58 -11.07 9.66
C THR A 150 9.09 -11.41 9.73
N ARG A 151 8.69 -12.33 10.61
CA ARG A 151 7.28 -12.72 10.79
C ARG A 151 6.43 -11.56 11.29
N THR A 152 6.97 -10.74 12.19
CA THR A 152 6.26 -9.58 12.74
C THR A 152 6.11 -8.50 11.67
N VAL A 153 7.14 -8.22 10.88
CA VAL A 153 7.10 -7.26 9.77
C VAL A 153 6.06 -7.69 8.72
N ILE A 154 6.10 -8.93 8.23
CA ILE A 154 5.12 -9.40 7.21
C ILE A 154 3.69 -9.22 7.71
N ALA A 155 3.40 -9.65 8.94
CA ALA A 155 2.07 -9.52 9.52
C ALA A 155 1.68 -8.06 9.79
N ALA A 156 2.65 -7.24 10.21
CA ALA A 156 2.41 -5.84 10.54
C ALA A 156 2.04 -5.00 9.31
N VAL A 157 2.77 -5.13 8.20
CA VAL A 157 2.56 -4.24 7.05
C VAL A 157 1.15 -4.41 6.46
N ALA A 158 0.60 -5.63 6.51
CA ALA A 158 -0.79 -5.90 6.13
C ALA A 158 -1.82 -5.12 6.97
N LEU A 159 -1.63 -5.10 8.28
CA LEU A 159 -2.54 -4.44 9.22
C LEU A 159 -2.35 -2.92 9.22
N ILE A 160 -1.11 -2.45 9.04
CA ILE A 160 -0.77 -1.03 8.97
C ILE A 160 -1.49 -0.34 7.82
N ASP A 161 -1.58 -0.99 6.65
CA ASP A 161 -2.28 -0.42 5.50
C ASP A 161 -3.78 -0.25 5.77
N MET A 162 -4.41 -1.19 6.48
CA MET A 162 -5.80 -1.03 6.93
C MET A 162 -5.94 0.16 7.89
N VAL A 163 -5.04 0.27 8.87
CA VAL A 163 -5.03 1.39 9.82
C VAL A 163 -4.87 2.72 9.09
N ALA A 164 -3.97 2.79 8.10
CA ALA A 164 -3.75 3.98 7.28
C ALA A 164 -5.01 4.37 6.49
N VAL A 165 -5.66 3.41 5.82
CA VAL A 165 -6.91 3.66 5.09
C VAL A 165 -8.01 4.14 6.04
N GLY A 166 -8.18 3.51 7.21
CA GLY A 166 -9.19 3.91 8.18
C GLY A 166 -8.99 5.32 8.72
N ILE A 167 -7.76 5.67 9.10
CA ILE A 167 -7.43 7.02 9.59
C ILE A 167 -7.56 8.05 8.47
N PHE A 168 -7.16 7.71 7.24
CA PHE A 168 -7.31 8.60 6.09
C PHE A 168 -8.77 8.88 5.76
N VAL A 169 -9.61 7.84 5.65
CA VAL A 169 -11.04 8.00 5.35
C VAL A 169 -11.73 8.80 6.45
N PHE A 170 -11.37 8.55 7.72
CA PHE A 170 -11.84 9.36 8.84
C PHE A 170 -11.44 10.83 8.68
N ALA A 171 -10.15 11.11 8.46
CA ALA A 171 -9.64 12.47 8.30
C ALA A 171 -10.28 13.19 7.11
N ALA A 172 -10.31 12.57 5.93
CA ALA A 172 -10.93 13.13 4.73
C ALA A 172 -12.42 13.43 4.93
N SER A 173 -13.17 12.52 5.56
CA SER A 173 -14.60 12.70 5.81
C SER A 173 -14.88 13.74 6.89
N TYR A 174 -14.03 13.81 7.92
CA TYR A 174 -14.12 14.83 8.96
C TYR A 174 -13.87 16.23 8.38
N LEU A 175 -12.92 16.36 7.45
CA LEU A 175 -12.57 17.63 6.80
C LEU A 175 -13.61 18.07 5.76
N THR A 176 -14.36 17.14 5.17
CA THR A 176 -15.36 17.42 4.12
C THR A 176 -16.80 17.37 4.62
N GLY A 177 -17.00 17.09 5.91
CA GLY A 177 -18.31 17.08 6.54
C GLY A 177 -19.01 18.42 6.41
N ASP A 178 -20.26 18.39 5.95
CA ASP A 178 -21.07 19.58 5.72
C ASP A 178 -21.68 20.05 7.04
N ASP A 179 -21.20 21.19 7.57
CA ASP A 179 -21.71 21.83 8.80
C ASP A 179 -23.20 22.26 8.68
N SER A 180 -23.78 22.21 7.48
CA SER A 180 -25.18 22.56 7.23
C SER A 180 -26.20 21.51 7.66
N ILE A 181 -25.79 20.26 7.91
CA ILE A 181 -26.67 19.18 8.38
C ILE A 181 -26.70 19.21 9.92
N ALA A 182 -27.53 20.08 10.48
CA ALA A 182 -27.66 20.38 11.92
C ALA A 182 -27.93 19.16 12.86
N TRP A 183 -28.12 17.96 12.32
CA TRP A 183 -28.48 16.75 13.07
C TRP A 183 -27.33 15.75 13.27
N HIS A 184 -26.20 15.90 12.55
CA HIS A 184 -25.04 15.01 12.70
C HIS A 184 -23.76 15.80 12.95
N SER A 185 -23.03 15.43 14.00
CA SER A 185 -21.71 16.00 14.26
C SER A 185 -20.69 15.47 13.25
N PRO A 186 -19.70 16.26 12.78
CA PRO A 186 -18.71 15.84 11.78
C PRO A 186 -17.94 14.55 12.09
N TRP A 187 -17.82 14.17 13.38
CA TRP A 187 -17.20 12.89 13.76
C TRP A 187 -18.12 11.68 13.49
N GLN A 188 -19.44 11.85 13.54
CA GLN A 188 -20.41 10.78 13.26
C GLN A 188 -20.38 10.42 11.78
N THR A 189 -20.40 11.43 10.90
CA THR A 189 -20.29 11.23 9.45
C THR A 189 -18.96 10.55 9.10
N ALA A 190 -17.86 10.98 9.71
CA ALA A 190 -16.56 10.35 9.54
C ALA A 190 -16.50 8.88 10.03
N LEU A 191 -17.17 8.55 11.13
CA LEU A 191 -17.28 7.14 11.55
C LEU A 191 -18.15 6.32 10.61
N THR A 192 -19.25 6.88 10.10
CA THR A 192 -20.11 6.18 9.16
C THR A 192 -19.41 5.92 7.82
N SER A 193 -18.57 6.83 7.34
CA SER A 193 -17.80 6.62 6.12
C SER A 193 -16.73 5.55 6.28
N VAL A 194 -16.03 5.52 7.42
CA VAL A 194 -15.10 4.42 7.75
C VAL A 194 -15.84 3.09 7.85
N ALA A 195 -17.00 3.06 8.51
CA ALA A 195 -17.81 1.84 8.62
C ALA A 195 -18.32 1.37 7.26
N TYR A 196 -18.74 2.29 6.38
CA TYR A 196 -19.15 1.99 5.01
C TYR A 196 -17.97 1.45 4.19
N GLU A 197 -16.82 2.13 4.20
CA GLU A 197 -15.60 1.73 3.49
C GLU A 197 -15.18 0.31 3.87
N PHE A 198 -15.03 0.05 5.17
CA PHE A 198 -14.61 -1.27 5.66
C PHE A 198 -15.69 -2.33 5.48
N GLY A 199 -16.95 -2.00 5.77
CA GLY A 199 -18.07 -2.92 5.68
C GLY A 199 -18.30 -3.38 4.24
N MET A 200 -18.35 -2.45 3.29
CA MET A 200 -18.53 -2.78 1.88
C MET A 200 -17.32 -3.48 1.28
N ALA A 201 -16.09 -3.06 1.60
CA ALA A 201 -14.88 -3.77 1.16
C ALA A 201 -14.87 -5.22 1.67
N LEU A 202 -15.28 -5.45 2.92
CA LEU A 202 -15.39 -6.79 3.50
C LEU A 202 -16.47 -7.61 2.81
N VAL A 203 -17.65 -7.04 2.57
CA VAL A 203 -18.76 -7.72 1.88
C VAL A 203 -18.34 -8.12 0.46
N VAL A 204 -17.77 -7.19 -0.31
CA VAL A 204 -17.36 -7.43 -1.70
C VAL A 204 -16.21 -8.42 -1.76
N GLY A 205 -15.15 -8.22 -0.98
CA GLY A 205 -13.98 -9.10 -0.96
C GLY A 205 -14.32 -10.49 -0.43
N GLY A 206 -15.10 -10.55 0.66
CA GLY A 206 -15.56 -11.79 1.26
C GLY A 206 -16.51 -12.57 0.37
N ALA A 207 -17.50 -11.91 -0.25
CA ALA A 207 -18.39 -12.56 -1.22
C ALA A 207 -17.61 -13.13 -2.41
N SER A 208 -16.68 -12.35 -2.98
CA SER A 208 -15.83 -12.80 -4.09
C SER A 208 -15.01 -14.05 -3.70
N ALA A 209 -14.41 -14.03 -2.50
CA ALA A 209 -13.66 -15.16 -1.99
C ALA A 209 -14.54 -16.40 -1.73
N LEU A 210 -15.67 -16.24 -1.05
CA LEU A 210 -16.58 -17.34 -0.71
C LEU A 210 -17.20 -17.97 -1.97
N PHE A 211 -17.56 -17.15 -2.96
CA PHE A 211 -18.05 -17.63 -4.25
C PHE A 211 -17.01 -18.51 -4.95
N ALA A 212 -15.76 -18.06 -5.02
CA ALA A 212 -14.66 -18.83 -5.59
C ALA A 212 -14.37 -20.12 -4.81
N LEU A 213 -14.41 -20.08 -3.47
CA LEU A 213 -14.25 -21.27 -2.64
C LEU A 213 -15.39 -22.28 -2.84
N GLY A 214 -16.63 -21.81 -3.03
CA GLY A 214 -17.76 -22.66 -3.39
C GLY A 214 -17.56 -23.33 -4.75
N LEU A 215 -17.08 -22.57 -5.73
CA LEU A 215 -16.85 -23.06 -7.09
C LEU A 215 -15.70 -24.09 -7.15
N THR A 216 -14.62 -23.86 -6.40
CA THR A 216 -13.48 -24.80 -6.30
C THR A 216 -13.80 -26.09 -5.56
N ARG A 217 -14.83 -26.09 -4.71
CA ARG A 217 -15.33 -27.32 -4.08
C ARG A 217 -16.28 -28.13 -4.96
N THR A 218 -16.88 -27.50 -5.97
CA THR A 218 -17.97 -28.10 -6.75
C THR A 218 -17.59 -28.40 -8.19
N VAL A 219 -17.09 -27.40 -8.92
CA VAL A 219 -16.92 -27.43 -10.38
C VAL A 219 -15.46 -27.29 -10.80
N VAL A 220 -14.69 -26.46 -10.11
CA VAL A 220 -13.33 -26.07 -10.54
C VAL A 220 -12.30 -27.04 -9.97
N GLY A 221 -11.57 -27.72 -10.87
CA GLY A 221 -10.50 -28.63 -10.50
C GLY A 221 -9.22 -27.94 -10.01
N PRO A 222 -8.29 -28.68 -9.38
CA PRO A 222 -7.07 -28.13 -8.78
C PRO A 222 -6.17 -27.33 -9.74
N ALA A 223 -6.15 -27.70 -11.02
CA ALA A 223 -5.34 -27.03 -12.05
C ALA A 223 -5.75 -25.57 -12.31
N PHE A 224 -7.00 -25.21 -11.99
CA PHE A 224 -7.55 -23.87 -12.23
C PHE A 224 -7.57 -22.99 -10.98
N LEU A 225 -7.02 -23.45 -9.84
CA LEU A 225 -6.97 -22.66 -8.61
C LEU A 225 -6.28 -21.30 -8.80
N GLY A 226 -5.13 -21.26 -9.47
CA GLY A 226 -4.40 -20.01 -9.76
C GLY A 226 -5.26 -19.00 -10.56
N PRO A 227 -5.80 -19.38 -11.74
CA PRO A 227 -6.74 -18.56 -12.48
C PRO A 227 -7.96 -18.12 -11.68
N THR A 228 -8.53 -18.98 -10.83
CA THR A 228 -9.65 -18.61 -9.96
C THR A 228 -9.26 -17.51 -8.96
N MET A 229 -8.05 -17.56 -8.37
CA MET A 229 -7.60 -16.49 -7.48
C MET A 229 -7.38 -15.16 -8.22
N VAL A 230 -6.89 -15.21 -9.46
CA VAL A 230 -6.83 -14.01 -10.33
C VAL A 230 -8.22 -13.44 -10.56
N ALA A 231 -9.23 -14.29 -10.81
CA ALA A 231 -10.61 -13.87 -10.95
C ALA A 231 -11.18 -13.27 -9.66
N VAL A 232 -10.82 -13.80 -8.48
CA VAL A 232 -11.20 -13.21 -7.18
C VAL A 232 -10.62 -11.81 -7.02
N ILE A 233 -9.33 -11.62 -7.36
CA ILE A 233 -8.67 -10.31 -7.26
C ILE A 233 -9.36 -9.29 -8.19
N LEU A 234 -9.57 -9.64 -9.46
CA LEU A 234 -10.22 -8.76 -10.43
C LEU A 234 -11.69 -8.48 -10.07
N GLY A 235 -12.41 -9.51 -9.61
CA GLY A 235 -13.80 -9.39 -9.18
C GLY A 235 -13.95 -8.51 -7.94
N ALA A 236 -13.12 -8.72 -6.92
CA ALA A 236 -13.12 -7.91 -5.71
C ALA A 236 -12.77 -6.45 -6.02
N TRP A 237 -11.73 -6.21 -6.82
CA TRP A 237 -11.33 -4.85 -7.22
C TRP A 237 -12.43 -4.15 -8.04
N GLY A 238 -12.94 -4.82 -9.07
CA GLY A 238 -13.96 -4.27 -9.97
C GLY A 238 -15.26 -3.97 -9.24
N ALA A 239 -15.72 -4.88 -8.40
CA ALA A 239 -16.91 -4.66 -7.58
C ALA A 239 -16.69 -3.53 -6.56
N ALA A 240 -15.53 -3.46 -5.91
CA ALA A 240 -15.22 -2.37 -4.98
C ALA A 240 -15.23 -1.00 -5.68
N SER A 241 -14.64 -0.93 -6.88
CA SER A 241 -14.68 0.26 -7.73
C SER A 241 -16.13 0.65 -8.09
N GLY A 242 -17.00 -0.33 -8.35
CA GLY A 242 -18.42 -0.11 -8.61
C GLY A 242 -19.21 0.44 -7.40
N PHE A 243 -18.81 0.11 -6.18
CA PHE A 243 -19.42 0.62 -4.94
C PHE A 243 -18.73 1.88 -4.39
N GLY A 244 -17.69 2.39 -5.07
CA GLY A 244 -16.94 3.57 -4.65
C GLY A 244 -16.03 3.34 -3.43
N VAL A 245 -15.54 2.11 -3.26
CA VAL A 245 -14.75 1.68 -2.09
C VAL A 245 -13.36 1.22 -2.55
N SER A 246 -12.36 1.26 -1.68
CA SER A 246 -10.99 0.86 -1.98
C SER A 246 -10.87 -0.58 -2.49
N GLY A 247 -10.43 -0.72 -3.75
CA GLY A 247 -10.11 -2.00 -4.36
C GLY A 247 -8.96 -2.74 -3.66
N ILE A 248 -8.02 -1.99 -3.06
CA ILE A 248 -6.94 -2.56 -2.24
C ILE A 248 -7.55 -3.26 -1.03
N LEU A 249 -8.40 -2.55 -0.29
CA LEU A 249 -9.01 -3.06 0.94
C LEU A 249 -9.89 -4.29 0.65
N ALA A 250 -10.68 -4.26 -0.42
CA ALA A 250 -11.51 -5.38 -0.84
C ALA A 250 -10.67 -6.63 -1.20
N CYS A 251 -9.58 -6.45 -1.95
CA CYS A 251 -8.66 -7.54 -2.27
C CYS A 251 -7.95 -8.10 -1.03
N THR A 252 -7.57 -7.25 -0.06
CA THR A 252 -7.02 -7.71 1.21
C THR A 252 -8.03 -8.53 2.02
N PHE A 253 -9.29 -8.09 2.10
CA PHE A 253 -10.34 -8.88 2.75
C PHE A 253 -10.60 -10.19 2.03
N ALA A 254 -10.60 -10.21 0.69
CA ALA A 254 -10.69 -11.45 -0.06
C ALA A 254 -9.57 -12.43 0.32
N GLY A 255 -8.32 -11.96 0.42
CA GLY A 255 -7.19 -12.77 0.88
C GLY A 255 -7.37 -13.31 2.31
N ILE A 256 -7.83 -12.45 3.24
CA ILE A 256 -8.12 -12.82 4.63
C ILE A 256 -9.19 -13.92 4.70
N VAL A 257 -10.26 -13.78 3.92
CA VAL A 257 -11.34 -14.77 3.89
C VAL A 257 -10.85 -16.10 3.32
N VAL A 258 -10.11 -16.09 2.20
CA VAL A 258 -9.54 -17.31 1.62
C VAL A 258 -8.66 -18.05 2.64
N THR A 259 -7.74 -17.35 3.30
CA THR A 259 -6.78 -17.98 4.24
C THR A 259 -7.42 -18.52 5.52
N ASN A 260 -8.48 -17.88 6.01
CA ASN A 260 -9.13 -18.29 7.26
C ASN A 260 -10.30 -19.27 7.04
N VAL A 261 -10.86 -19.38 5.83
CA VAL A 261 -11.91 -20.37 5.52
C VAL A 261 -11.31 -21.68 5.01
N GLN A 262 -10.28 -21.63 4.16
CA GLN A 262 -9.66 -22.83 3.60
C GLN A 262 -8.15 -22.65 3.43
N HIS A 263 -7.42 -22.73 4.54
CA HIS A 263 -5.98 -22.46 4.59
C HIS A 263 -5.15 -23.24 3.54
N ASP A 264 -5.51 -24.49 3.25
CA ASP A 264 -4.78 -25.31 2.26
C ASP A 264 -4.84 -24.72 0.84
N THR A 265 -5.93 -24.03 0.48
CA THR A 265 -6.06 -23.39 -0.84
C THR A 265 -5.08 -22.24 -1.02
N VAL A 266 -4.67 -21.57 0.06
CA VAL A 266 -3.69 -20.48 0.02
C VAL A 266 -2.33 -21.00 -0.38
N ARG A 267 -1.89 -22.13 0.18
CA ARG A 267 -0.56 -22.67 -0.13
C ARG A 267 -0.45 -23.08 -1.60
N SER A 268 -1.51 -23.66 -2.16
CA SER A 268 -1.59 -23.97 -3.59
C SER A 268 -1.67 -22.69 -4.44
N ALA A 269 -2.51 -21.73 -4.05
CA ALA A 269 -2.63 -20.44 -4.73
C ALA A 269 -1.30 -19.67 -4.75
N GLU A 270 -0.62 -19.56 -3.60
CA GLU A 270 0.67 -18.90 -3.45
C GLU A 270 1.72 -19.52 -4.36
N ALA A 271 1.76 -20.85 -4.52
CA ALA A 271 2.72 -21.48 -5.42
C ALA A 271 2.54 -21.03 -6.88
N TYR A 272 1.29 -20.93 -7.36
CA TYR A 272 0.99 -20.42 -8.70
C TYR A 272 1.26 -18.92 -8.81
N LEU A 273 0.75 -18.13 -7.86
CA LEU A 273 0.87 -16.68 -7.84
C LEU A 273 2.33 -16.23 -7.73
N HIS A 274 3.13 -16.91 -6.91
CA HIS A 274 4.56 -16.62 -6.75
C HIS A 274 5.35 -16.79 -8.05
N SER A 275 4.99 -17.78 -8.89
CA SER A 275 5.66 -18.02 -10.17
C SER A 275 5.51 -16.86 -11.17
N ILE A 276 4.41 -16.11 -11.09
CA ILE A 276 4.12 -14.96 -11.96
C ILE A 276 4.47 -13.64 -11.25
N GLY A 277 4.53 -13.62 -9.91
CA GLY A 277 4.75 -12.42 -9.10
C GLY A 277 6.00 -11.63 -9.47
N GLY A 278 7.10 -12.30 -9.81
CA GLY A 278 8.33 -11.63 -10.26
C GLY A 278 8.12 -10.78 -11.53
N VAL A 279 7.36 -11.30 -12.49
CA VAL A 279 7.01 -10.59 -13.73
C VAL A 279 6.08 -9.42 -13.43
N LEU A 280 5.07 -9.64 -12.57
CA LEU A 280 4.12 -8.59 -12.17
C LEU A 280 4.83 -7.43 -11.47
N PHE A 281 5.72 -7.72 -10.53
CA PHE A 281 6.45 -6.68 -9.81
C PHE A 281 7.44 -5.93 -10.70
N ALA A 282 8.19 -6.63 -11.55
CA ALA A 282 9.11 -5.98 -12.48
C ALA A 282 8.37 -5.00 -13.40
N ALA A 283 7.25 -5.41 -14.01
CA ALA A 283 6.44 -4.52 -14.83
C ALA A 283 5.83 -3.36 -14.03
N PHE A 284 5.22 -3.65 -12.87
CA PHE A 284 4.55 -2.65 -12.04
C PHE A 284 5.50 -1.56 -11.55
N TYR A 285 6.64 -1.94 -10.97
CA TYR A 285 7.59 -0.96 -10.43
C TYR A 285 8.34 -0.20 -11.54
N THR A 286 8.55 -0.81 -12.71
CA THR A 286 9.09 -0.09 -13.88
C THR A 286 8.08 0.92 -14.41
N LEU A 287 6.80 0.56 -14.52
CA LEU A 287 5.72 1.48 -14.89
C LEU A 287 5.56 2.61 -13.86
N ALA A 288 5.65 2.30 -12.56
CA ALA A 288 5.63 3.30 -11.49
C ALA A 288 6.80 4.30 -11.64
N GLY A 289 8.00 3.80 -11.93
CA GLY A 289 9.17 4.64 -12.23
C GLY A 289 8.98 5.52 -13.47
N MET A 290 8.31 5.03 -14.51
CA MET A 290 7.99 5.84 -15.71
C MET A 290 7.00 6.96 -15.43
N LYS A 291 6.09 6.78 -14.46
CA LYS A 291 5.12 7.80 -14.05
C LYS A 291 5.70 8.86 -13.13
N LEU A 292 6.86 8.62 -12.54
CA LEU A 292 7.52 9.54 -11.61
C LEU A 292 8.02 10.79 -12.33
N ASP A 293 7.51 11.95 -11.95
CA ASP A 293 7.95 13.24 -12.49
C ASP A 293 8.90 13.95 -11.52
N PHE A 294 10.19 13.95 -11.84
CA PHE A 294 11.21 14.59 -11.00
C PHE A 294 11.12 16.12 -10.99
N THR A 295 10.48 16.74 -11.98
CA THR A 295 10.35 18.21 -12.02
C THR A 295 9.47 18.69 -10.87
N LEU A 296 8.38 17.98 -10.58
CA LEU A 296 7.50 18.24 -9.44
C LEU A 296 8.23 18.04 -8.10
N VAL A 297 9.07 17.00 -8.01
CA VAL A 297 9.85 16.70 -6.79
C VAL A 297 10.85 17.81 -6.49
N LEU A 298 11.47 18.42 -7.51
CA LEU A 298 12.45 19.48 -7.33
C LEU A 298 11.80 20.79 -6.84
N ASN A 299 10.62 21.13 -7.34
CA ASN A 299 9.89 22.32 -6.91
C ASN A 299 9.48 22.26 -5.44
N SER A 300 9.17 21.05 -4.94
CA SER A 300 8.72 20.80 -3.56
C SER A 300 9.77 20.09 -2.71
N ALA A 301 11.06 20.16 -3.10
CA ALA A 301 12.11 19.32 -2.52
C ALA A 301 12.25 19.47 -1.00
N ALA A 302 12.09 20.68 -0.46
CA ALA A 302 12.15 20.94 0.97
C ALA A 302 11.04 20.20 1.74
N LEU A 303 9.79 20.28 1.24
CA LEU A 303 8.64 19.57 1.83
C LEU A 303 8.76 18.06 1.69
N VAL A 304 9.25 17.57 0.55
CA VAL A 304 9.50 16.14 0.32
C VAL A 304 10.52 15.61 1.33
N VAL A 305 11.65 16.29 1.49
CA VAL A 305 12.68 15.91 2.49
C VAL A 305 12.12 15.95 3.90
N LEU A 306 11.35 17.00 4.24
CA LEU A 306 10.70 17.10 5.55
C LEU A 306 9.75 15.92 5.79
N PHE A 307 8.90 15.58 4.82
CA PHE A 307 7.98 14.44 4.91
C PHE A 307 8.73 13.12 5.11
N PHE A 308 9.82 12.89 4.37
CA PHE A 308 10.64 11.68 4.53
C PHE A 308 11.27 11.60 5.94
N VAL A 309 11.82 12.70 6.45
CA VAL A 309 12.40 12.76 7.80
C VAL A 309 11.33 12.56 8.87
N ALA A 310 10.20 13.28 8.74
CA ALA A 310 9.08 13.18 9.66
C ALA A 310 8.53 11.74 9.70
N ARG A 311 8.37 11.11 8.54
CA ARG A 311 7.91 9.73 8.42
C ARG A 311 8.91 8.74 9.00
N PHE A 312 10.22 8.92 8.75
CA PHE A 312 11.26 8.09 9.34
C PHE A 312 11.21 8.17 10.87
N LEU A 313 11.15 9.38 11.43
CA LEU A 313 11.07 9.60 12.88
C LEU A 313 9.77 9.03 13.47
N GLY A 314 8.64 9.25 12.82
CA GLY A 314 7.33 8.72 13.23
C GLY A 314 7.33 7.19 13.24
N LYS A 315 7.70 6.56 12.13
CA LYS A 315 7.79 5.09 11.99
C LYS A 315 8.73 4.48 13.01
N TYR A 316 9.91 5.07 13.18
CA TYR A 316 10.90 4.55 14.12
C TYR A 316 10.42 4.69 15.56
N SER A 317 9.97 5.88 15.96
CA SER A 317 9.53 6.13 17.33
C SER A 317 8.25 5.38 17.69
N GLY A 318 7.27 5.31 16.78
CA GLY A 318 6.00 4.58 16.98
C GLY A 318 6.23 3.08 17.12
N ALA A 319 7.00 2.48 16.22
CA ALA A 319 7.35 1.07 16.33
C ALA A 319 8.22 0.79 17.57
N PHE A 320 9.19 1.66 17.87
CA PHE A 320 10.05 1.51 19.05
C PHE A 320 9.23 1.56 20.34
N ALA A 321 8.39 2.58 20.51
CA ALA A 321 7.53 2.73 21.69
C ALA A 321 6.60 1.52 21.87
N ALA A 322 5.94 1.09 20.79
CA ALA A 322 5.08 -0.10 20.80
C ALA A 322 5.84 -1.36 21.20
N MET A 323 7.06 -1.55 20.68
CA MET A 323 7.89 -2.72 20.96
C MET A 323 8.53 -2.69 22.35
N VAL A 324 8.76 -1.50 22.94
CA VAL A 324 9.15 -1.37 24.36
C VAL A 324 8.02 -1.89 25.25
N VAL A 325 6.78 -1.44 25.01
CA VAL A 325 5.61 -1.85 25.80
C VAL A 325 5.30 -3.34 25.60
N ALA A 326 5.54 -3.86 24.40
CA ALA A 326 5.32 -5.27 24.08
C ALA A 326 6.41 -6.23 24.61
N ASP A 327 7.43 -5.71 25.30
CA ASP A 327 8.57 -6.46 25.87
C ASP A 327 9.20 -7.47 24.88
N VAL A 328 9.44 -7.02 23.65
CA VAL A 328 10.09 -7.87 22.63
C VAL A 328 11.62 -7.79 22.73
N PRO A 329 12.36 -8.80 22.23
CA PRO A 329 13.82 -8.76 22.23
C PRO A 329 14.38 -7.48 21.61
N LYS A 330 15.46 -6.92 22.18
CA LYS A 330 16.07 -5.65 21.75
C LYS A 330 16.36 -5.60 20.24
N ARG A 331 16.77 -6.73 19.65
CA ARG A 331 17.02 -6.84 18.20
C ARG A 331 15.75 -6.66 17.36
N VAL A 332 14.59 -7.10 17.84
CA VAL A 332 13.31 -6.87 17.15
C VAL A 332 12.90 -5.41 17.35
N ARG A 333 12.90 -4.95 18.60
CA ARG A 333 12.51 -3.56 18.96
C ARG A 333 13.27 -2.50 18.16
N ASN A 334 14.60 -2.60 18.09
CA ASN A 334 15.43 -1.57 17.48
C ASN A 334 15.39 -1.60 15.93
N ASN A 335 15.04 -2.74 15.31
CA ASN A 335 15.05 -2.90 13.86
C ASN A 335 13.66 -2.85 13.23
N LEU A 336 12.58 -3.02 14.02
CA LEU A 336 11.23 -3.08 13.46
C LEU A 336 10.84 -1.77 12.79
N GLY A 337 11.08 -0.63 13.42
CA GLY A 337 10.78 0.68 12.83
C GLY A 337 11.49 0.92 11.49
N LEU A 338 12.77 0.52 11.40
CA LEU A 338 13.55 0.60 10.15
C LEU A 338 12.96 -0.28 9.04
N ALA A 339 12.44 -1.45 9.40
CA ALA A 339 11.81 -2.36 8.44
C ALA A 339 10.43 -1.88 7.95
N LEU A 340 9.81 -0.91 8.63
CA LEU A 340 8.49 -0.33 8.28
C LEU A 340 8.57 0.97 7.49
N VAL A 341 9.78 1.50 7.24
CA VAL A 341 10.02 2.71 6.44
C VAL A 341 9.56 2.58 4.98
N PRO A 342 9.62 1.41 4.29
CA PRO A 342 9.16 1.31 2.92
C PRO A 342 7.74 1.88 2.71
N HIS A 343 7.56 2.62 1.62
CA HIS A 343 6.28 3.18 1.17
C HIS A 343 5.94 2.65 -0.22
N GLY A 344 4.66 2.53 -0.54
CA GLY A 344 4.25 1.85 -1.76
C GLY A 344 2.81 2.12 -2.15
N GLY A 345 2.20 1.13 -2.80
CA GLY A 345 0.98 1.33 -3.57
C GLY A 345 -0.25 1.81 -2.78
N VAL A 346 -0.35 1.52 -1.48
CA VAL A 346 -1.46 2.02 -0.65
C VAL A 346 -1.39 3.54 -0.52
N ALA A 347 -0.21 4.09 -0.27
CA ALA A 347 -0.01 5.54 -0.20
C ALA A 347 -0.38 6.22 -1.51
N VAL A 348 0.04 5.65 -2.64
CA VAL A 348 -0.32 6.14 -3.97
C VAL A 348 -1.85 6.11 -4.17
N GLY A 349 -2.52 5.04 -3.73
CA GLY A 349 -3.97 4.95 -3.76
C GLY A 349 -4.66 6.04 -2.93
N LEU A 350 -4.14 6.36 -1.74
CA LEU A 350 -4.67 7.42 -0.89
C LEU A 350 -4.45 8.82 -1.50
N VAL A 351 -3.28 9.09 -2.10
CA VAL A 351 -3.02 10.33 -2.83
C VAL A 351 -3.99 10.49 -4.01
N LEU A 352 -4.21 9.43 -4.79
CA LEU A 352 -5.18 9.44 -5.89
C LEU A 352 -6.61 9.71 -5.40
N LEU A 353 -6.99 9.27 -4.20
CA LEU A 353 -8.29 9.61 -3.61
C LEU A 353 -8.40 11.10 -3.32
N VAL A 354 -7.34 11.74 -2.82
CA VAL A 354 -7.31 13.21 -2.63
C VAL A 354 -7.47 13.92 -3.97
N GLN A 355 -6.69 13.52 -4.97
CA GLN A 355 -6.68 14.15 -6.30
C GLN A 355 -8.02 14.03 -7.04
N ASN A 356 -8.75 12.93 -6.84
CA ASN A 356 -10.05 12.71 -7.47
C ASN A 356 -11.23 13.21 -6.64
N SER A 357 -11.01 13.71 -5.42
CA SER A 357 -12.07 14.21 -4.54
C SER A 357 -12.31 15.71 -4.77
N PRO A 358 -13.48 16.13 -5.29
CA PRO A 358 -13.76 17.55 -5.56
C PRO A 358 -13.61 18.45 -4.33
N ASN A 359 -13.99 17.92 -3.15
CA ASN A 359 -13.96 18.65 -1.88
C ASN A 359 -12.55 18.78 -1.28
N LEU A 360 -11.56 18.08 -1.83
CA LEU A 360 -10.16 18.14 -1.38
C LEU A 360 -9.24 18.79 -2.44
N GLY A 361 -9.81 19.37 -3.49
CA GLY A 361 -9.05 19.97 -4.60
C GLY A 361 -8.06 21.06 -4.16
N GLY A 362 -8.36 21.79 -3.07
CA GLY A 362 -7.47 22.82 -2.52
C GLY A 362 -6.19 22.30 -1.87
N VAL A 363 -6.10 21.00 -1.57
CA VAL A 363 -4.90 20.36 -1.00
C VAL A 363 -4.32 19.27 -1.91
N ALA A 364 -4.99 18.95 -3.02
CA ALA A 364 -4.64 17.87 -3.93
C ALA A 364 -3.30 18.05 -4.67
N GLU A 365 -2.86 19.29 -4.89
CA GLU A 365 -1.57 19.56 -5.55
C GLU A 365 -0.38 19.29 -4.61
N ILE A 366 -0.60 19.42 -3.31
CA ILE A 366 0.44 19.38 -2.27
C ILE A 366 0.57 17.98 -1.67
N VAL A 367 -0.54 17.25 -1.57
CA VAL A 367 -0.63 15.88 -1.02
C VAL A 367 -0.26 14.85 -2.07
#